data_AF-A0A8T3QUC1-F1
#
_entry.id   AF-A0A8T3QUC1-F1
#
_cell.length_a   1.000
_cell.length_b   1.000
_cell.length_c   1.000
_cell.angle_alpha   90.00
_cell.angle_beta   90.00
_cell.angle_gamma   90.00
#
_symmetry.space_group_name_H-M   'P 1'
#
loop_
_entity.id
_entity.type
_entity.pdbx_description
1 polymer ?
#
loop_
_entity_poly.entity_id
_entity_poly.type
_entity_poly.pdbx_seq_one_letter_code
_entity_poly.pdbx_strand_id
1 'polypeptide(L)'
;MEVGQNYLFMTMTFYWTGRVVAITPADITIDDAAQVFDTGELETTLKSGEVNICQAIPGGTLVTIPRNGTTAIEWKPNLIRKSKRG
;
A
#
# COMPACT_ATOMS: atom_id res chain seq x y z
N MET A 1 -4.78 12.76 -0.84
CA MET A 1 -3.60 11.99 -1.29
C MET A 1 -2.66 12.93 -1.99
N GLU A 2 -1.37 12.83 -1.68
CA GLU A 2 -0.31 13.71 -2.19
C GLU A 2 0.91 12.89 -2.63
N VAL A 3 1.67 13.41 -3.60
CA VAL A 3 2.95 12.83 -4.03
C VAL A 3 3.97 12.96 -2.89
N GLY A 4 4.78 11.91 -2.68
CA GLY A 4 5.78 11.82 -1.63
C GLY A 4 5.27 11.24 -0.32
N GLN A 5 3.96 11.06 -0.17
CA GLN A 5 3.33 10.50 1.03
C GLN A 5 3.05 9.00 0.89
N ASN A 6 3.00 8.32 2.04
CA ASN A 6 2.72 6.89 2.13
C ASN A 6 1.23 6.65 2.37
N TYR A 7 0.67 5.63 1.73
CA TYR A 7 -0.74 5.25 1.93
C TYR A 7 -0.92 3.74 1.95
N LEU A 8 -1.97 3.32 2.63
CA LEU A 8 -2.68 2.06 2.42
C LEU A 8 -3.78 2.32 1.39
N PHE A 9 -3.71 1.61 0.26
CA PHE A 9 -4.73 1.61 -0.78
C PHE A 9 -5.56 0.34 -0.67
N MET A 10 -6.86 0.50 -0.53
CA MET A 10 -7.81 -0.61 -0.56
C MET A 10 -8.48 -0.64 -1.93
N THR A 11 -8.12 -1.64 -2.73
CA THR A 11 -8.75 -1.91 -4.03
C THR A 11 -9.80 -3.02 -3.88
N MET A 12 -10.52 -3.34 -4.96
CA MET A 12 -11.54 -4.40 -4.95
C MET A 12 -10.98 -5.79 -4.61
N THR A 13 -9.72 -6.07 -4.93
CA THR A 13 -9.14 -7.41 -4.80
C THR A 13 -8.08 -7.50 -3.70
N PHE A 14 -7.27 -6.45 -3.55
CA PHE A 14 -6.13 -6.45 -2.64
C PHE A 14 -5.93 -5.10 -1.98
N TYR A 15 -5.18 -5.11 -0.87
CA TYR A 15 -4.64 -3.90 -0.32
C TYR A 15 -3.20 -3.70 -0.78
N TRP A 16 -2.77 -2.44 -0.83
CA TRP A 16 -1.41 -2.06 -1.16
C TRP A 16 -0.90 -1.06 -0.14
N THR A 17 0.35 -1.18 0.25
CA THR A 17 1.06 -0.06 0.89
C THR A 17 2.13 0.42 -0.06
N GLY A 18 2.43 1.72 -0.04
CA GLY A 18 3.52 2.29 -0.84
C GLY A 18 3.52 3.81 -0.75
N ARG A 19 4.59 4.39 -1.30
CA ARG A 19 4.73 5.86 -1.41
C ARG A 19 4.29 6.32 -2.79
N VAL A 20 3.48 7.37 -2.83
CA VAL A 20 2.98 7.93 -4.09
C VAL A 20 4.10 8.67 -4.81
N VAL A 21 4.34 8.32 -6.07
CA VAL A 21 5.33 9.01 -6.93
C VAL A 21 4.67 9.76 -8.09
N ALA A 22 3.46 9.37 -8.50
CA ALA A 22 2.68 10.09 -9.48
C ALA A 22 1.18 9.86 -9.28
N ILE A 23 0.38 10.86 -9.68
CA ILE A 23 -1.08 10.80 -9.65
C ILE A 23 -1.59 11.31 -10.99
N THR A 24 -2.43 10.52 -11.66
CA THR A 24 -3.14 10.93 -12.87
C THR A 24 -4.67 10.92 -12.60
N PRO A 25 -5.50 11.32 -13.58
CA PRO A 25 -6.94 11.15 -13.46
C PRO A 25 -7.37 9.68 -13.33
N ALA A 26 -6.66 8.75 -13.98
CA ALA A 26 -7.01 7.33 -14.02
C ALA A 26 -6.28 6.48 -12.96
N ASP A 27 -5.05 6.86 -12.62
CA ASP A 27 -4.12 5.98 -11.93
C ASP A 27 -3.36 6.68 -10.80
N ILE A 28 -2.84 5.84 -9.90
CA ILE A 28 -1.93 6.18 -8.82
C ILE A 28 -0.69 5.30 -9.00
N THR A 29 0.49 5.91 -9.11
CA THR A 29 1.74 5.16 -9.20
C THR A 29 2.47 5.25 -7.87
N ILE A 30 2.91 4.10 -7.35
CA ILE A 30 3.61 3.97 -6.08
C ILE A 30 4.96 3.26 -6.23
N ASP A 31 5.91 3.60 -5.37
CA ASP A 31 7.16 2.88 -5.14
C ASP A 31 7.23 2.30 -3.71
N ASP A 32 8.28 1.52 -3.42
CA ASP A 32 8.44 0.77 -2.16
C ASP A 32 7.16 -0.01 -1.78
N ALA A 33 6.52 -0.59 -2.81
CA ALA A 33 5.20 -1.16 -2.68
C ALA A 33 5.19 -2.54 -1.99
N ALA A 34 4.12 -2.83 -1.27
CA ALA A 34 3.79 -4.18 -0.85
C ALA A 34 2.31 -4.48 -1.10
N GLN A 35 2.04 -5.65 -1.67
CA GLN A 35 0.70 -6.21 -1.73
C GLN A 35 0.37 -6.83 -0.37
N VAL A 36 -0.75 -6.41 0.22
CA VAL A 36 -1.23 -6.90 1.52
C VAL A 36 -2.46 -7.76 1.26
N PHE A 37 -2.36 -9.03 1.65
CA PHE A 37 -3.43 -10.03 1.48
C PHE A 37 -4.30 -10.16 2.72
N ASP A 38 -3.70 -9.96 3.89
CA ASP A 38 -4.40 -9.97 5.17
C ASP A 38 -3.75 -8.98 6.15
N THR A 39 -4.52 -8.00 6.61
CA THR A 39 -4.10 -7.03 7.62
C THR A 39 -4.27 -7.59 9.04
N GLY A 40 -5.14 -8.56 9.25
CA GLY A 40 -5.76 -8.77 10.55
C GLY A 40 -6.66 -7.58 10.88
N GLU A 41 -6.59 -7.10 12.12
CA GLU A 41 -7.39 -5.96 12.59
C GLU A 41 -6.82 -4.64 12.03
N LEU A 42 -7.65 -3.91 11.27
CA LEU A 42 -7.21 -2.76 10.48
C LEU A 42 -6.74 -1.59 11.34
N GLU A 43 -7.41 -1.30 12.46
CA GLU A 43 -7.03 -0.18 13.35
C GLU A 43 -5.63 -0.41 13.94
N THR A 44 -5.35 -1.64 14.39
CA THR A 44 -4.04 -2.06 14.88
C THR A 44 -3.01 -1.96 13.77
N THR A 45 -3.33 -2.45 12.56
CA THR A 45 -2.44 -2.37 11.39
C THR A 45 -2.05 -0.93 11.07
N LEU A 46 -3.01 0.00 11.06
CA LEU A 46 -2.75 1.41 10.76
C LEU A 46 -1.87 2.09 11.81
N LYS A 47 -1.88 1.61 13.06
CA LYS A 47 -1.05 2.12 14.15
C LYS A 47 0.35 1.49 14.18
N SER A 48 0.45 0.18 13.96
CA SER A 48 1.69 -0.58 14.15
C SER A 48 2.49 -0.78 12.86
N GLY A 49 1.82 -0.83 11.72
CA GLY A 49 2.40 -1.25 10.44
C GLY A 49 2.49 -2.77 10.26
N GLU A 50 2.04 -3.55 11.24
CA GLU A 50 2.06 -5.00 11.19
C GLU A 50 0.85 -5.54 10.44
N VAL A 51 1.10 -6.49 9.55
CA VAL A 51 0.09 -7.22 8.77
C VAL A 51 0.27 -8.73 8.99
N ASN A 52 -0.74 -9.54 8.68
CA ASN A 52 -0.64 -11.00 8.78
C ASN A 52 0.09 -11.59 7.55
N ILE A 53 -0.35 -11.21 6.35
CA ILE A 53 0.15 -11.79 5.09
C ILE A 53 0.38 -10.68 4.06
N CYS A 54 1.60 -10.61 3.53
CA CYS A 54 1.98 -9.63 2.52
C CYS A 54 3.13 -10.10 1.64
N GLN A 55 3.25 -9.45 0.48
CA GLN A 55 4.35 -9.59 -0.46
C GLN A 55 4.95 -8.23 -0.76
N ALA A 56 6.20 -8.02 -0.34
CA ALA A 56 6.95 -6.84 -0.75
C ALA A 56 7.32 -6.97 -2.22
N ILE A 57 7.12 -5.89 -2.97
CA ILE A 57 7.54 -5.79 -4.37
C ILE A 57 9.04 -5.42 -4.39
N PRO A 58 9.84 -5.99 -5.31
CA PRO A 58 11.26 -5.66 -5.41
C PRO A 58 11.51 -4.16 -5.54
N GLY A 59 12.48 -3.65 -4.79
CA GLY A 59 12.83 -2.23 -4.80
C GLY A 59 13.12 -1.69 -6.21
N GLY A 60 12.69 -0.46 -6.48
CA GLY A 60 12.78 0.18 -7.80
C GLY A 60 11.67 -0.21 -8.78
N THR A 61 10.79 -1.16 -8.42
CA THR A 61 9.60 -1.47 -9.23
C THR A 61 8.48 -0.50 -8.90
N LEU A 62 7.86 0.05 -9.94
CA LEU A 62 6.66 0.88 -9.81
C LEU A 62 5.40 0.02 -9.90
N VAL A 63 4.42 0.28 -9.04
CA VAL A 63 3.10 -0.34 -9.08
C VAL A 63 2.07 0.72 -9.43
N THR A 64 1.19 0.39 -10.38
CA THR A 64 0.07 1.24 -10.78
C THR A 64 -1.23 0.70 -10.21
N ILE A 65 -1.98 1.56 -9.53
CA ILE A 65 -3.26 1.25 -8.91
C ILE A 65 -4.33 2.11 -9.58
N PRO A 66 -5.48 1.54 -9.99
CA PRO A 66 -6.57 2.32 -10.55
C PRO A 66 -7.10 3.29 -9.49
N ARG A 67 -7.33 4.55 -9.85
CA ARG A 67 -7.84 5.56 -8.92
C ARG A 67 -9.32 5.34 -8.62
N ASN A 68 -10.09 4.89 -9.60
CA ASN A 68 -11.51 4.61 -9.43
C ASN A 68 -11.70 3.33 -8.60
N GLY A 69 -12.59 3.40 -7.60
CA GLY A 69 -12.85 2.29 -6.69
C GLY A 69 -11.73 2.02 -5.68
N THR A 70 -10.78 2.95 -5.51
CA THR A 70 -9.69 2.83 -4.53
C THR A 70 -9.91 3.80 -3.38
N THR A 71 -9.94 3.26 -2.16
CA THR A 71 -9.87 4.06 -0.93
C THR A 71 -8.41 4.18 -0.49
N ALA A 72 -7.96 5.38 -0.15
CA ALA A 72 -6.61 5.62 0.36
C ALA A 72 -6.66 6.14 1.80
N ILE A 73 -5.90 5.49 2.69
CA ILE A 73 -5.70 5.90 4.09
C ILE A 73 -4.22 6.21 4.27
N GLU A 74 -3.90 7.32 4.91
CA GLU A 74 -2.50 7.70 5.19
C GLU A 74 -1.79 6.58 5.98
N TRP A 75 -0.61 6.17 5.51
CA TRP A 75 0.19 5.13 6.13
C TRP A 75 1.36 5.75 6.90
N LYS A 76 1.16 5.93 8.20
CA LYS A 76 2.17 6.50 9.12
C LYS A 76 3.31 5.55 9.49
N PRO A 77 3.13 4.22 9.55
CA PRO A 77 4.23 3.31 9.81
C PRO A 77 5.29 3.31 8.71
N ASN A 78 6.40 2.62 8.96
CA ASN A 78 7.38 2.34 7.92
C ASN A 78 6.75 1.47 6.80
N LEU A 79 7.19 1.67 5.56
CA LEU A 79 6.76 0.83 4.45
C LEU A 79 7.24 -0.62 4.61
N ILE A 80 6.41 -1.54 4.13
CA ILE A 80 6.65 -2.97 4.22
C ILE A 80 7.67 -3.37 3.14
N ARG A 81 8.89 -3.69 3.56
CA ARG A 81 9.99 -4.10 2.65
C ARG A 81 10.33 -5.59 2.69
N LYS A 82 9.59 -6.37 3.49
CA LYS A 82 9.78 -7.82 3.63
C LYS A 82 8.43 -8.52 3.56
N SER A 83 8.38 -9.61 2.80
CA SER A 83 7.19 -10.45 2.71
C SER A 83 6.96 -11.24 4.00
N LYS A 84 5.69 -11.49 4.32
CA LYS A 84 5.26 -12.30 5.47
C LYS A 84 4.27 -13.35 5.00
N ARG A 85 4.49 -14.59 5.43
CA ARG A 85 3.60 -15.73 5.20
C ARG A 85 3.09 -16.17 6.57
N GLY A 86 1.78 -16.39 6.68
CA GLY A 86 1.14 -16.90 7.90
C GLY A 86 1.54 -18.33 8.22
#